data_AF-A0A3D8TQ06-F1
#
_entry.id   AF-A0A3D8TQ06-F1
#
_cell.length_a   1.000
_cell.length_b   1.000
_cell.length_c   1.000
_cell.angle_alpha   90.00
_cell.angle_beta   90.00
_cell.angle_gamma   90.00
#
_symmetry.space_group_name_H-M   'P 1'
#
loop_
_entity.id
_entity.type
_entity.pdbx_description
1 polymer ?
#
loop_
_entity_poly.entity_id
_entity_poly.type
_entity_poly.pdbx_seq_one_letter_code
_entity_poly.pdbx_strand_id
1 'polypeptide(L)'
;MEKFREYELIQNEEHLTEVEIDLETGEEVAEMIKQIVASDVATICMEHTSKMEHCLLDLDIPYERQQESIYVNRPTPAQAAELITEHCTYDLSSYILIFLFAECERKLEQVVFRKKPEWHVGNYLQEEGIVLTMFEDDAVFFIGATSEERVNAFVKIMDERMDKKQVPVIERLIDAPKQFDLPDDFLEEQKLPLNVHFKKVSGELLATPPLFKKSLEVEHLDKMVAEPIVAAILPGDCEDILEKLEIEYRTEMKMLITASIEAEKRFEFLDKLHKESILGNIYLFYGKEPKIQFERQERTSLLKKIFTPPAIVNFSLEEEAKALVLTFDGEIAAVFEG
;
A
#
# COMPACT_ATOMS: atom_id res chain seq x y z
N MET A 1 2.45 46.11 7.85
CA MET A 1 1.30 45.20 7.70
C MET A 1 1.61 44.32 6.51
N GLU A 2 2.30 43.22 6.79
CA GLU A 2 2.42 42.13 5.82
C GLU A 2 1.02 41.60 5.59
N LYS A 3 0.60 41.65 4.33
CA LYS A 3 -0.65 41.01 3.91
C LYS A 3 -0.39 39.52 4.00
N PHE A 4 -1.13 38.83 4.86
CA PHE A 4 -1.38 37.40 4.74
C PHE A 4 -1.62 37.12 3.25
N ARG A 5 -0.77 36.28 2.65
CA ARG A 5 -1.11 35.69 1.35
C ARG A 5 -2.31 34.80 1.66
N GLU A 6 -3.48 35.20 1.18
CA GLU A 6 -4.63 34.32 1.10
C GLU A 6 -4.13 33.04 0.41
N TYR A 7 -4.15 31.93 1.14
CA TYR A 7 -4.01 30.61 0.54
C TYR A 7 -5.24 30.45 -0.35
N GLU A 8 -5.07 30.65 -1.66
CA GLU A 8 -6.11 30.29 -2.62
C GLU A 8 -6.20 28.76 -2.60
N LEU A 9 -7.32 28.28 -2.07
CA LEU A 9 -7.71 26.89 -2.07
C LEU A 9 -7.54 26.25 -3.46
N ILE A 10 -7.29 24.93 -3.46
CA ILE A 10 -7.03 24.09 -4.62
C ILE A 10 -8.07 24.38 -5.72
N GLN A 11 -7.64 24.79 -6.92
CA GLN A 11 -8.51 25.32 -7.98
C GLN A 11 -9.45 24.30 -8.64
N ASN A 12 -9.50 23.06 -8.15
CA ASN A 12 -10.42 22.00 -8.56
C ASN A 12 -11.53 21.70 -7.52
N GLU A 13 -11.80 22.65 -6.63
CA GLU A 13 -12.90 22.70 -5.66
C GLU A 13 -14.34 22.71 -6.24
N GLU A 14 -14.65 22.07 -7.38
CA GLU A 14 -16.08 21.95 -7.71
C GLU A 14 -16.83 21.12 -6.65
N HIS A 15 -16.13 20.18 -5.99
CA HIS A 15 -16.71 19.27 -5.01
C HIS A 15 -15.80 19.07 -3.79
N LEU A 16 -16.04 19.87 -2.75
CA LEU A 16 -15.38 19.82 -1.45
C LEU A 16 -16.40 19.42 -0.38
N THR A 17 -16.03 18.53 0.54
CA THR A 17 -16.80 18.30 1.77
C THR A 17 -15.92 18.52 2.98
N GLU A 18 -16.46 19.30 3.91
CA GLU A 18 -15.87 19.57 5.21
C GLU A 18 -16.32 18.51 6.20
N VAL A 19 -15.37 17.93 6.93
CA VAL A 19 -15.63 17.00 8.04
C VAL A 19 -15.02 17.60 9.29
N GLU A 20 -15.88 17.97 10.22
CA GLU A 20 -15.50 18.47 11.55
C GLU A 20 -15.22 17.30 12.48
N ILE A 21 -14.11 17.38 13.21
CA ILE A 21 -13.62 16.31 14.07
C ILE A 21 -13.56 16.83 15.50
N ASP A 22 -14.53 16.38 16.30
CA ASP A 22 -14.68 16.74 17.71
C ASP A 22 -13.75 15.86 18.57
N LEU A 23 -12.46 16.20 18.60
CA LEU A 23 -11.42 15.49 19.36
C LEU A 23 -10.61 16.47 20.22
N GLU A 24 -10.15 16.02 21.39
CA GLU A 24 -9.53 16.89 22.40
C GLU A 24 -8.02 17.04 22.22
N THR A 25 -7.37 16.13 21.47
CA THR A 25 -5.90 16.10 21.32
C THR A 25 -5.44 15.77 19.91
N GLY A 26 -4.23 16.24 19.55
CA GLY A 26 -3.57 15.90 18.29
C GLY A 26 -3.30 14.40 18.10
N GLU A 27 -3.11 13.66 19.20
CA GLU A 27 -2.93 12.19 19.15
C GLU A 27 -4.23 11.47 18.73
N GLU A 28 -5.38 11.91 19.25
CA GLU A 28 -6.68 11.37 18.87
C GLU A 28 -6.98 11.66 17.39
N VAL A 29 -6.66 12.88 16.96
CA VAL A 29 -6.77 13.30 15.56
C VAL A 29 -5.87 12.43 14.66
N ALA A 30 -4.61 12.22 15.04
CA ALA A 30 -3.69 11.36 14.30
C ALA A 30 -4.20 9.92 14.18
N GLU A 31 -4.69 9.34 15.27
CA GLU A 31 -5.24 7.98 15.27
C GLU A 31 -6.46 7.85 14.37
N MET A 32 -7.35 8.84 14.42
CA MET A 32 -8.52 8.89 13.55
C MET A 32 -8.11 8.96 12.07
N ILE A 33 -7.17 9.84 11.72
CA ILE A 33 -6.71 9.95 10.32
C ILE A 33 -6.09 8.63 9.87
N LYS A 34 -5.27 7.97 10.69
CA LYS A 34 -4.70 6.66 10.38
C LYS A 34 -5.78 5.63 10.04
N GLN A 35 -6.91 5.67 10.76
CA GLN A 35 -8.06 4.79 10.47
C GLN A 35 -8.75 5.18 9.16
N ILE A 36 -8.87 6.48 8.86
CA ILE A 36 -9.48 6.99 7.62
C ILE A 36 -8.61 6.69 6.39
N VAL A 37 -7.29 6.88 6.47
CA VAL A 37 -6.36 6.72 5.32
C VAL A 37 -5.85 5.29 5.16
N ALA A 38 -5.81 4.49 6.22
CA ALA A 38 -5.28 3.13 6.20
C ALA A 38 -3.93 3.03 5.45
N SER A 39 -3.73 2.00 4.63
CA SER A 39 -2.58 1.85 3.72
C SER A 39 -2.75 2.56 2.37
N ASP A 40 -3.77 3.41 2.22
CA ASP A 40 -4.18 3.92 0.91
C ASP A 40 -3.34 5.14 0.44
N VAL A 41 -2.36 5.57 1.23
CA VAL A 41 -1.58 6.78 0.97
C VAL A 41 -0.62 6.61 -0.20
N ALA A 42 -0.89 7.33 -1.29
CA ALA A 42 -0.05 7.34 -2.49
C ALA A 42 0.99 8.46 -2.47
N THR A 43 0.64 9.64 -1.93
CA THR A 43 1.57 10.77 -1.81
C THR A 43 1.20 11.62 -0.60
N ILE A 44 2.21 12.07 0.15
CA ILE A 44 2.05 13.13 1.14
C ILE A 44 2.77 14.38 0.64
N CYS A 45 2.06 15.51 0.60
CA CYS A 45 2.62 16.82 0.29
C CYS A 45 2.51 17.74 1.51
N MET A 46 3.61 18.38 1.86
CA MET A 46 3.73 19.26 3.02
C MET A 46 4.54 20.50 2.65
N GLU A 47 4.42 21.55 3.44
CA GLU A 47 5.30 22.71 3.34
C GLU A 47 6.75 22.31 3.67
N HIS A 48 7.71 22.89 2.95
CA HIS A 48 9.12 22.78 3.29
C HIS A 48 9.42 23.60 4.54
N THR A 49 9.67 22.90 5.65
CA THR A 49 10.21 23.51 6.88
C THR A 49 11.50 22.80 7.27
N SER A 50 12.40 23.51 7.98
CA SER A 50 13.62 22.87 8.48
C SER A 50 13.33 21.74 9.48
N LYS A 51 12.22 21.83 10.25
CA LYS A 51 11.79 20.76 11.15
C LYS A 51 11.34 19.52 10.36
N MET A 52 10.54 19.72 9.31
CA MET A 52 10.07 18.64 8.43
C MET A 52 11.24 17.93 7.74
N GLU A 53 12.17 18.70 7.18
CA GLU A 53 13.34 18.14 6.50
C GLU A 53 14.23 17.34 7.46
N HIS A 54 14.41 17.81 8.70
CA HIS A 54 15.11 17.04 9.73
C HIS A 54 14.37 15.74 10.10
N CYS A 55 13.04 15.80 10.29
CA CYS A 55 12.22 14.62 10.58
C CYS A 55 12.36 13.55 9.48
N LEU A 56 12.27 13.95 8.21
CA LEU A 56 12.43 13.04 7.07
C LEU A 56 13.81 12.41 7.00
N LEU A 57 14.87 13.17 7.29
CA LEU A 57 16.24 12.66 7.32
C LEU A 57 16.49 11.70 8.49
N ASP A 58 15.95 12.02 9.67
CA ASP A 58 16.08 11.17 10.87
C ASP A 58 15.34 9.83 10.70
N LEU A 59 14.21 9.85 9.97
CA LEU A 59 13.39 8.68 9.67
C LEU A 59 13.82 7.93 8.39
N ASP A 60 14.89 8.38 7.70
CA ASP A 60 15.36 7.83 6.42
C ASP A 60 14.22 7.73 5.36
N ILE A 61 13.34 8.76 5.33
CA ILE A 61 12.21 8.83 4.40
C ILE A 61 12.67 9.53 3.12
N PRO A 62 12.63 8.87 1.95
CA PRO A 62 12.97 9.51 0.69
C PRO A 62 11.92 10.57 0.34
N TYR A 63 12.38 11.76 -0.03
CA TYR A 63 11.50 12.85 -0.42
C TYR A 63 12.05 13.60 -1.64
N GLU A 64 11.15 14.25 -2.36
CA GLU A 64 11.49 15.22 -3.39
C GLU A 64 11.12 16.62 -2.91
N ARG A 65 12.07 17.55 -3.03
CA ARG A 65 11.81 18.96 -2.77
C ARG A 65 11.50 19.67 -4.09
N GLN A 66 10.38 20.40 -4.12
CA GLN A 66 10.10 21.36 -5.18
C GLN A 66 9.63 22.67 -4.59
N GLN A 67 10.40 23.74 -4.87
CA GLN A 67 10.14 25.08 -4.31
C GLN A 67 10.05 25.03 -2.77
N GLU A 68 8.91 25.47 -2.23
CA GLU A 68 8.57 25.53 -0.80
C GLU A 68 7.76 24.30 -0.35
N SER A 69 7.77 23.20 -1.11
CA SER A 69 7.02 21.99 -0.78
C SER A 69 7.89 20.75 -0.83
N ILE A 70 7.53 19.79 0.02
CA ILE A 70 8.12 18.45 0.11
C ILE A 70 7.08 17.44 -0.35
N TYR A 71 7.53 16.49 -1.15
CA TYR A 71 6.73 15.39 -1.68
C TYR A 71 7.32 14.07 -1.19
N VAL A 72 6.51 13.29 -0.49
CA VAL A 72 6.82 11.91 -0.11
C VAL A 72 5.94 11.01 -0.97
N ASN A 73 6.53 10.43 -2.01
CA ASN A 73 5.82 9.53 -2.93
C ASN A 73 5.90 8.11 -2.38
N ARG A 74 4.77 7.38 -2.41
CA ARG A 74 4.66 5.99 -1.94
C ARG A 74 5.28 5.77 -0.54
N PRO A 75 4.89 6.55 0.48
CA PRO A 75 5.33 6.27 1.84
C PRO A 75 4.86 4.88 2.26
N THR A 76 5.67 4.15 3.02
CA THR A 76 5.17 2.96 3.71
C THR A 76 4.08 3.36 4.72
N PRO A 77 3.17 2.46 5.12
CA PRO A 77 2.15 2.78 6.12
C PRO A 77 2.72 3.34 7.43
N ALA A 78 3.89 2.84 7.85
CA ALA A 78 4.60 3.35 9.02
C ALA A 78 5.09 4.79 8.81
N GLN A 79 5.66 5.10 7.65
CA GLN A 79 6.12 6.46 7.31
C GLN A 79 4.96 7.44 7.21
N ALA A 80 3.84 7.03 6.59
CA ALA A 80 2.64 7.84 6.51
C ALA A 80 2.06 8.09 7.91
N ALA A 81 1.95 7.06 8.74
CA ALA A 81 1.45 7.17 10.11
C ALA A 81 2.32 8.11 10.96
N GLU A 82 3.65 8.02 10.83
CA GLU A 82 4.57 8.89 11.56
C GLU A 82 4.42 10.34 11.12
N LEU A 83 4.42 10.62 9.81
CA LEU A 83 4.28 11.98 9.28
C LEU A 83 2.94 12.62 9.65
N ILE A 84 1.85 11.85 9.62
CA ILE A 84 0.53 12.29 10.09
C ILE A 84 0.58 12.63 11.59
N THR A 85 1.18 11.75 12.40
CA THR A 85 1.30 11.98 13.85
C THR A 85 2.10 13.23 14.15
N GLU A 86 3.24 13.38 13.47
CA GLU A 86 4.13 14.52 13.64
C GLU A 86 3.46 15.84 13.26
N HIS A 87 2.68 15.84 12.17
CA HIS A 87 1.89 17.00 11.79
C HIS A 87 0.80 17.32 12.83
N CYS A 88 0.02 16.34 13.28
CA CYS A 88 -1.09 16.56 14.22
C CYS A 88 -0.65 16.92 15.65
N THR A 89 0.51 16.44 16.07
CA THR A 89 0.94 16.51 17.48
C THR A 89 1.99 17.57 17.73
N TYR A 90 2.81 17.88 16.72
CA TYR A 90 4.00 18.74 16.86
C TYR A 90 4.05 19.88 15.84
N ASP A 91 2.97 20.10 15.09
CA ASP A 91 2.82 21.24 14.20
C ASP A 91 3.99 21.33 13.20
N LEU A 92 4.30 20.19 12.57
CA LEU A 92 5.50 20.04 11.74
C LEU A 92 5.42 20.89 10.44
N SER A 93 4.21 21.24 10.02
CA SER A 93 3.88 22.04 8.85
C SER A 93 2.53 22.72 9.04
N SER A 94 2.33 23.88 8.41
CA SER A 94 1.07 24.64 8.39
C SER A 94 -0.09 23.85 7.76
N TYR A 95 0.20 22.89 6.89
CA TYR A 95 -0.78 22.00 6.27
C TYR A 95 -0.17 20.65 5.89
N ILE A 96 -1.02 19.64 5.77
CA ILE A 96 -0.70 18.37 5.12
C ILE A 96 -1.75 18.02 4.08
N LEU A 97 -1.29 17.58 2.91
CA LEU A 97 -2.12 17.03 1.85
C LEU A 97 -1.81 15.54 1.73
N ILE A 98 -2.83 14.71 1.92
CA ILE A 98 -2.73 13.26 1.83
C ILE A 98 -3.49 12.81 0.58
N PHE A 99 -2.74 12.43 -0.45
CA PHE A 99 -3.27 11.87 -1.68
C PHE A 99 -3.43 10.37 -1.51
N LEU A 100 -4.64 9.89 -1.76
CA LEU A 100 -4.97 8.48 -1.64
C LEU A 100 -5.07 7.85 -3.03
N PHE A 101 -4.62 6.59 -3.15
CA PHE A 101 -4.67 5.65 -4.30
C PHE A 101 -3.95 6.09 -5.59
N ALA A 102 -4.05 7.36 -5.96
CA ALA A 102 -3.41 7.96 -7.11
C ALA A 102 -2.28 8.89 -6.64
N GLU A 103 -1.13 8.76 -7.29
CA GLU A 103 -0.04 9.70 -7.05
C GLU A 103 -0.47 11.11 -7.45
N CYS A 104 0.10 12.09 -6.77
CA CYS A 104 -0.06 13.48 -7.17
C CYS A 104 0.52 13.69 -8.60
N GLU A 105 -0.35 13.87 -9.60
CA GLU A 105 0.10 14.30 -10.93
C GLU A 105 0.63 15.72 -10.87
N ARG A 106 1.90 15.89 -11.22
CA ARG A 106 2.57 17.18 -11.31
C ARG A 106 2.11 17.91 -12.58
N LYS A 107 0.93 18.55 -12.56
CA LYS A 107 0.51 19.43 -13.67
C LYS A 107 1.18 20.80 -13.52
N LEU A 108 2.39 20.92 -14.06
CA LEU A 108 3.07 22.20 -14.26
C LEU A 108 2.37 23.00 -15.37
N GLU A 109 1.24 23.65 -15.05
CA GLU A 109 0.64 24.64 -15.94
C GLU A 109 0.97 26.06 -15.50
N GLN A 110 1.41 26.87 -16.46
CA GLN A 110 1.66 28.29 -16.30
C GLN A 110 0.33 29.04 -16.46
N VAL A 111 -0.23 29.54 -15.36
CA VAL A 111 -1.53 30.24 -15.36
C VAL A 111 -1.29 31.74 -15.50
N VAL A 112 -1.98 32.44 -16.39
CA VAL A 112 -1.79 33.90 -16.56
C VAL A 112 -2.73 34.68 -15.64
N PHE A 113 -2.23 35.08 -14.48
CA PHE A 113 -2.96 35.97 -13.58
C PHE A 113 -2.62 37.44 -13.88
N ARG A 114 -3.64 38.28 -14.12
CA ARG A 114 -3.48 39.73 -14.37
C ARG A 114 -2.37 40.07 -15.39
N LYS A 115 -2.28 39.30 -16.49
CA LYS A 115 -1.28 39.44 -17.57
C LYS A 115 0.16 39.05 -17.20
N LYS A 116 0.39 38.38 -16.08
CA LYS A 116 1.66 37.75 -15.74
C LYS A 116 1.49 36.23 -15.74
N PRO A 117 2.40 35.48 -16.38
CA PRO A 117 2.47 34.05 -16.16
C PRO A 117 2.91 33.80 -14.72
N GLU A 118 2.05 33.12 -13.97
CA GLU A 118 2.24 32.70 -12.58
C GLU A 118 2.14 31.17 -12.53
N TRP A 119 3.02 30.53 -11.76
CA TRP A 119 2.99 29.08 -11.57
C TRP A 119 2.13 28.79 -10.35
N HIS A 120 1.03 28.05 -10.52
CA HIS A 120 0.04 27.81 -9.47
C HIS A 120 0.19 26.41 -8.89
N VAL A 121 0.50 26.33 -7.59
CA VAL A 121 0.73 25.07 -6.87
C VAL A 121 -0.59 24.33 -6.58
N GLY A 122 -1.73 25.04 -6.58
CA GLY A 122 -3.05 24.48 -6.25
C GLY A 122 -3.74 23.63 -7.33
N ASN A 123 -3.00 23.09 -8.31
CA ASN A 123 -3.56 22.21 -9.35
C ASN A 123 -3.18 20.76 -9.07
N TYR A 124 -3.75 20.23 -8.00
CA TYR A 124 -3.59 18.85 -7.62
C TYR A 124 -4.86 18.08 -7.95
N LEU A 125 -4.77 17.16 -8.91
CA LEU A 125 -5.43 15.85 -8.95
C LEU A 125 -5.34 15.24 -10.37
N GLN A 126 -5.03 13.94 -10.41
CA GLN A 126 -5.31 13.04 -11.53
C GLN A 126 -6.83 12.86 -11.67
N GLU A 127 -7.28 12.34 -12.83
CA GLU A 127 -8.58 11.67 -12.87
C GLU A 127 -8.63 10.66 -11.70
N GLU A 128 -9.70 10.69 -10.91
CA GLU A 128 -10.08 9.66 -9.93
C GLU A 128 -9.58 9.73 -8.47
N GLY A 129 -8.65 10.63 -8.10
CA GLY A 129 -8.07 10.67 -6.74
C GLY A 129 -8.93 11.33 -5.64
N ILE A 130 -8.65 10.99 -4.38
CA ILE A 130 -9.12 11.70 -3.17
C ILE A 130 -7.94 12.40 -2.51
N VAL A 131 -8.15 13.65 -2.09
CA VAL A 131 -7.18 14.40 -1.27
C VAL A 131 -7.81 14.73 0.07
N LEU A 132 -7.11 14.41 1.14
CA LEU A 132 -7.40 14.94 2.46
C LEU A 132 -6.49 16.12 2.72
N THR A 133 -7.08 17.27 3.03
CA THR A 133 -6.34 18.47 3.44
C THR A 133 -6.59 18.73 4.90
N MET A 134 -5.51 18.96 5.65
CA MET A 134 -5.57 19.39 7.04
C MET A 134 -4.70 20.63 7.23
N PHE A 135 -5.13 21.48 8.16
CA PHE A 135 -4.40 22.67 8.57
C PHE A 135 -4.03 22.57 10.06
N GLU A 136 -2.89 23.14 10.43
CA GLU A 136 -2.33 23.12 11.79
C GLU A 136 -3.34 23.58 12.87
N ASP A 137 -4.17 24.58 12.55
CA ASP A 137 -5.06 25.24 13.50
C ASP A 137 -6.52 24.76 13.46
N ASP A 138 -6.89 23.88 12.54
CA ASP A 138 -8.28 23.48 12.32
C ASP A 138 -8.49 22.01 12.67
N ALA A 139 -9.46 21.72 13.55
CA ALA A 139 -9.99 20.38 13.78
C ALA A 139 -10.91 19.93 12.61
N VAL A 140 -10.59 20.37 11.41
CA VAL A 140 -11.40 20.26 10.21
C VAL A 140 -10.57 19.68 9.08
N PHE A 141 -11.17 18.72 8.40
CA PHE A 141 -10.54 17.97 7.33
C PHE A 141 -11.36 18.18 6.07
N PHE A 142 -10.68 18.59 5.01
CA PHE A 142 -11.32 18.82 3.73
C PHE A 142 -11.09 17.63 2.82
N ILE A 143 -12.18 17.03 2.36
CA ILE A 143 -12.17 15.93 1.39
C ILE A 143 -12.42 16.54 0.01
N GLY A 144 -11.41 16.48 -0.84
CA GLY A 144 -11.49 16.89 -2.25
C GLY A 144 -11.49 15.70 -3.20
N ALA A 145 -12.32 15.76 -4.24
CA ALA A 145 -12.35 14.78 -5.33
C ALA A 145 -12.78 15.42 -6.66
N THR A 146 -12.77 14.63 -7.75
CA THR A 146 -13.19 15.11 -9.08
C THR A 146 -14.72 15.15 -9.28
N SER A 147 -15.53 14.61 -8.36
CA SER A 147 -16.99 14.66 -8.41
C SER A 147 -17.66 14.58 -7.02
N GLU A 148 -18.85 15.15 -6.87
CA GLU A 148 -19.65 15.05 -5.63
C GLU A 148 -19.98 13.58 -5.27
N GLU A 149 -20.19 12.73 -6.28
CA GLU A 149 -20.42 11.30 -6.10
C GLU A 149 -19.24 10.61 -5.42
N ARG A 150 -18.00 10.95 -5.84
CA ARG A 150 -16.78 10.39 -5.25
C ARG A 150 -16.56 10.87 -3.82
N VAL A 151 -16.79 12.16 -3.56
CA VAL A 151 -16.72 12.70 -2.20
C VAL A 151 -17.73 11.98 -1.29
N ASN A 152 -18.99 11.89 -1.72
CA ASN A 152 -20.05 11.23 -0.95
C ASN A 152 -19.78 9.73 -0.76
N ALA A 153 -19.22 9.05 -1.76
CA ALA A 153 -18.83 7.65 -1.64
C ALA A 153 -17.66 7.46 -0.66
N PHE A 154 -16.71 8.40 -0.64
CA PHE A 154 -15.58 8.36 0.30
C PHE A 154 -16.02 8.67 1.73
N VAL A 155 -16.90 9.64 1.94
CA VAL A 155 -17.50 9.94 3.25
C VAL A 155 -18.18 8.69 3.83
N LYS A 156 -18.91 7.90 3.02
CA LYS A 156 -19.48 6.63 3.48
C LYS A 156 -18.42 5.61 3.90
N ILE A 157 -17.29 5.56 3.21
CA ILE A 157 -16.18 4.66 3.56
C ILE A 157 -15.54 5.11 4.87
N MET A 158 -15.33 6.41 5.02
CA MET A 158 -14.84 7.04 6.24
C MET A 158 -15.76 6.71 7.42
N ASP A 159 -17.08 6.92 7.31
CA ASP A 159 -18.05 6.57 8.35
C ASP A 159 -17.96 5.09 8.77
N GLU A 160 -17.84 4.18 7.79
CA GLU A 160 -17.71 2.75 8.06
C GLU A 160 -16.35 2.41 8.73
N ARG A 161 -15.26 3.06 8.33
CA ARG A 161 -13.93 2.91 8.95
C ARG A 161 -13.91 3.43 10.38
N MET A 162 -14.58 4.56 10.63
CA MET A 162 -14.77 5.14 11.97
C MET A 162 -15.59 4.23 12.90
N ASP A 163 -16.52 3.44 12.34
CA ASP A 163 -17.21 2.35 13.03
C ASP A 163 -16.33 1.09 13.25
N LYS A 164 -15.02 1.16 12.95
CA LYS A 164 -14.06 0.05 12.97
C LYS A 164 -14.39 -1.08 11.99
N LYS A 165 -15.19 -0.80 10.95
CA LYS A 165 -15.42 -1.76 9.85
C LYS A 165 -14.26 -1.65 8.87
N GLN A 166 -13.81 -2.80 8.39
CA GLN A 166 -12.78 -2.86 7.36
C GLN A 166 -13.45 -2.71 6.00
N VAL A 167 -13.26 -1.55 5.38
CA VAL A 167 -13.78 -1.24 4.05
C VAL A 167 -12.64 -0.66 3.21
N PRO A 168 -12.21 -1.32 2.14
CA PRO A 168 -11.25 -0.73 1.21
C PRO A 168 -11.87 0.45 0.48
N VAL A 169 -11.11 1.51 0.26
CA VAL A 169 -11.62 2.66 -0.48
C VAL A 169 -11.78 2.32 -1.96
N ILE A 170 -10.81 1.60 -2.52
CA ILE A 170 -10.69 1.34 -3.96
C ILE A 170 -11.89 0.54 -4.48
N GLU A 171 -12.41 -0.47 -3.77
CA GLU A 171 -13.57 -1.26 -4.20
C GLU A 171 -14.88 -0.46 -4.30
N ARG A 172 -14.97 0.68 -3.61
CA ARG A 172 -16.21 1.47 -3.52
C ARG A 172 -16.19 2.75 -4.34
N LEU A 173 -15.03 3.36 -4.52
CA LEU A 173 -14.90 4.58 -5.33
C LEU A 173 -14.68 4.30 -6.81
N ILE A 174 -14.13 3.13 -7.12
CA ILE A 174 -13.78 2.70 -8.46
C ILE A 174 -14.23 1.24 -8.58
N ASP A 175 -14.64 0.80 -9.77
CA ASP A 175 -14.65 -0.63 -10.05
C ASP A 175 -13.18 -1.08 -10.11
N ALA A 176 -12.58 -1.37 -8.95
CA ALA A 176 -11.24 -1.91 -8.85
C ALA A 176 -11.13 -3.02 -9.89
N PRO A 177 -10.18 -2.94 -10.85
CA PRO A 177 -10.03 -4.04 -11.77
C PRO A 177 -9.70 -5.25 -10.92
N LYS A 178 -10.61 -6.22 -10.89
CA LYS A 178 -10.44 -7.50 -10.18
C LYS A 178 -9.09 -8.15 -10.49
N GLN A 179 -8.51 -7.76 -11.62
CA GLN A 179 -7.21 -8.21 -12.07
C GLN A 179 -6.58 -7.08 -12.92
N PHE A 180 -5.35 -6.68 -12.62
CA PHE A 180 -4.56 -5.73 -13.42
C PHE A 180 -3.28 -6.39 -13.93
N ASP A 181 -2.69 -5.89 -15.02
CA ASP A 181 -1.40 -6.40 -15.49
C ASP A 181 -0.28 -5.86 -14.58
N LEU A 182 0.65 -6.74 -14.16
CA LEU A 182 1.81 -6.31 -13.39
C LEU A 182 2.93 -5.85 -14.33
N PRO A 183 3.44 -4.61 -14.19
CA PRO A 183 4.53 -4.12 -15.01
C PRO A 183 5.85 -4.82 -14.65
N ASP A 184 6.75 -4.98 -15.62
CA ASP A 184 8.05 -5.64 -15.39
C ASP A 184 8.87 -4.91 -14.32
N ASP A 185 8.82 -3.58 -14.24
CA ASP A 185 9.51 -2.80 -13.20
C ASP A 185 9.09 -3.22 -11.77
N PHE A 186 7.80 -3.52 -11.56
CA PHE A 186 7.30 -4.02 -10.28
C PHE A 186 7.85 -5.42 -9.99
N LEU A 187 7.84 -6.30 -11.01
CA LEU A 187 8.37 -7.66 -10.87
C LEU A 187 9.86 -7.63 -10.53
N GLU A 188 10.64 -6.76 -11.17
CA GLU A 188 12.06 -6.56 -10.86
C GLU A 188 12.28 -6.06 -9.43
N GLU A 189 11.53 -5.05 -9.00
CA GLU A 189 11.61 -4.49 -7.65
C GLU A 189 11.31 -5.56 -6.59
N GLN A 190 10.27 -6.37 -6.82
CA GLN A 190 9.87 -7.47 -5.93
C GLN A 190 10.72 -8.74 -6.11
N LYS A 191 11.71 -8.72 -7.02
CA LYS A 191 12.59 -9.85 -7.37
C LYS A 191 11.78 -11.09 -7.77
N LEU A 192 10.73 -10.88 -8.55
CA LEU A 192 9.88 -11.91 -9.14
C LEU A 192 10.28 -12.18 -10.59
N PRO A 193 9.97 -13.38 -11.12
CA PRO A 193 10.16 -13.68 -12.54
C PRO A 193 9.43 -12.68 -13.46
N LEU A 194 10.09 -12.24 -14.53
CA LEU A 194 9.53 -11.31 -15.51
C LEU A 194 8.38 -11.92 -16.33
N ASN A 195 7.49 -11.06 -16.83
CA ASN A 195 6.26 -11.48 -17.52
C ASN A 195 6.53 -12.30 -18.80
N VAL A 196 7.65 -12.02 -19.50
CA VAL A 196 8.04 -12.66 -20.77
C VAL A 196 8.14 -14.19 -20.74
N HIS A 197 8.19 -14.80 -19.54
CA HIS A 197 8.31 -16.24 -19.35
C HIS A 197 6.97 -16.95 -19.08
N PHE A 198 5.87 -16.21 -19.02
CA PHE A 198 4.55 -16.71 -18.64
C PHE A 198 3.52 -16.38 -19.71
N LYS A 199 2.42 -17.13 -19.71
CA LYS A 199 1.28 -16.86 -20.59
C LYS A 199 0.55 -15.59 -20.19
N LYS A 200 0.45 -15.35 -18.88
CA LYS A 200 -0.14 -14.16 -18.27
C LYS A 200 0.45 -13.92 -16.89
N VAL A 201 0.77 -12.67 -16.58
CA VAL A 201 1.08 -12.21 -15.22
C VAL A 201 0.15 -11.05 -14.88
N SER A 202 -0.49 -11.13 -13.73
CA SER A 202 -1.45 -10.15 -13.26
C SER A 202 -1.40 -9.96 -11.76
N GLY A 203 -1.88 -8.84 -11.27
CA GLY A 203 -2.00 -8.52 -9.86
C GLY A 203 -3.46 -8.39 -9.45
N GLU A 204 -3.70 -8.64 -8.18
CA GLU A 204 -4.94 -8.32 -7.48
C GLU A 204 -4.56 -7.68 -6.14
N LEU A 205 -5.22 -6.56 -5.82
CA LEU A 205 -5.04 -5.89 -4.53
C LEU A 205 -5.83 -6.66 -3.48
N LEU A 206 -5.22 -6.89 -2.33
CA LEU A 206 -5.87 -7.49 -1.16
C LEU A 206 -6.20 -6.36 -0.18
N ALA A 207 -7.42 -6.29 0.33
CA ALA A 207 -7.95 -5.12 1.03
C ALA A 207 -7.37 -4.91 2.44
N THR A 208 -6.48 -5.78 2.93
CA THR A 208 -6.03 -5.76 4.33
C THR A 208 -4.53 -6.06 4.49
N PRO A 209 -3.73 -5.15 5.09
CA PRO A 209 -2.42 -5.48 5.65
C PRO A 209 -2.59 -6.44 6.85
N PRO A 210 -1.60 -7.29 7.17
CA PRO A 210 -1.81 -8.47 8.02
C PRO A 210 -1.95 -8.22 9.54
N LEU A 211 -2.25 -7.00 9.99
CA LEU A 211 -2.19 -6.67 11.42
C LEU A 211 -3.50 -6.77 12.21
N PHE A 212 -4.67 -7.07 11.62
CA PHE A 212 -5.92 -7.15 12.39
C PHE A 212 -6.82 -8.34 12.02
N LYS A 213 -7.01 -9.25 13.00
CA LYS A 213 -7.59 -10.59 12.87
C LYS A 213 -9.06 -10.66 12.43
N LYS A 214 -9.27 -11.23 11.23
CA LYS A 214 -10.20 -12.29 10.76
C LYS A 214 -10.48 -11.97 9.29
N SER A 215 -9.79 -12.63 8.36
CA SER A 215 -9.72 -12.11 7.00
C SER A 215 -10.75 -12.75 6.07
N LEU A 216 -11.72 -11.93 5.64
CA LEU A 216 -12.49 -12.15 4.43
C LEU A 216 -11.55 -12.42 3.22
N GLU A 217 -10.30 -11.94 3.29
CA GLU A 217 -9.24 -12.24 2.32
C GLU A 217 -8.86 -13.71 2.21
N VAL A 218 -8.89 -14.50 3.30
CA VAL A 218 -8.63 -15.94 3.15
C VAL A 218 -9.72 -16.58 2.30
N GLU A 219 -10.99 -16.21 2.50
CA GLU A 219 -12.09 -16.67 1.63
C GLU A 219 -11.96 -16.15 0.19
N HIS A 220 -11.34 -14.98 0.00
CA HIS A 220 -11.12 -14.38 -1.31
C HIS A 220 -9.98 -15.10 -2.07
N LEU A 221 -8.84 -15.29 -1.44
CA LEU A 221 -7.73 -16.11 -1.94
C LEU A 221 -8.18 -17.54 -2.29
N ASP A 222 -9.04 -18.11 -1.44
CA ASP A 222 -9.63 -19.43 -1.66
C ASP A 222 -10.53 -19.48 -2.91
N LYS A 223 -11.17 -18.37 -3.28
CA LYS A 223 -11.96 -18.23 -4.52
C LYS A 223 -11.11 -17.97 -5.75
N MET A 224 -9.93 -17.34 -5.61
CA MET A 224 -9.02 -17.10 -6.75
C MET A 224 -8.53 -18.41 -7.36
N VAL A 225 -8.29 -19.43 -6.53
CA VAL A 225 -7.88 -20.76 -6.97
C VAL A 225 -8.56 -21.78 -6.07
N ALA A 226 -9.30 -22.77 -6.61
CA ALA A 226 -9.99 -23.81 -5.81
C ALA A 226 -9.21 -25.13 -5.71
N GLU A 227 -8.05 -25.20 -6.36
CA GLU A 227 -7.23 -26.41 -6.49
C GLU A 227 -6.32 -26.63 -5.25
N PRO A 228 -5.86 -27.87 -5.00
CA PRO A 228 -4.84 -28.13 -4.00
C PRO A 228 -3.57 -27.31 -4.26
N ILE A 229 -2.90 -26.88 -3.19
CA ILE A 229 -1.57 -26.27 -3.30
C ILE A 229 -0.60 -27.42 -3.50
N VAL A 230 -0.03 -27.57 -4.69
CA VAL A 230 0.90 -28.66 -4.99
C VAL A 230 2.26 -28.45 -4.34
N ALA A 231 2.63 -27.20 -4.06
CA ALA A 231 3.77 -26.81 -3.24
C ALA A 231 3.60 -25.37 -2.75
N ALA A 232 4.05 -25.08 -1.54
CA ALA A 232 4.26 -23.72 -1.06
C ALA A 232 5.75 -23.49 -0.78
N ILE A 233 6.24 -22.29 -1.08
CA ILE A 233 7.59 -21.86 -0.69
C ILE A 233 7.45 -20.69 0.27
N LEU A 234 7.97 -20.89 1.49
CA LEU A 234 7.84 -19.96 2.61
C LEU A 234 9.22 -19.56 3.12
N PRO A 235 9.35 -18.38 3.75
CA PRO A 235 10.54 -18.05 4.53
C PRO A 235 10.75 -19.05 5.68
N GLY A 236 12.02 -19.21 6.10
CA GLY A 236 12.44 -20.20 7.10
C GLY A 236 11.83 -20.04 8.50
N ASP A 237 11.30 -18.87 8.84
CA ASP A 237 10.63 -18.59 10.11
C ASP A 237 9.18 -19.11 10.17
N CYS A 238 8.64 -19.60 9.06
CA CYS A 238 7.32 -20.23 8.99
C CYS A 238 7.31 -21.71 9.42
N GLU A 239 8.43 -22.23 9.94
CA GLU A 239 8.60 -23.64 10.30
C GLU A 239 7.55 -24.11 11.30
N ASP A 240 7.31 -23.32 12.35
CA ASP A 240 6.30 -23.56 13.38
C ASP A 240 4.88 -23.74 12.80
N ILE A 241 4.56 -23.06 11.69
CA ILE A 241 3.24 -23.16 11.05
C ILE A 241 3.07 -24.54 10.42
N LEU A 242 4.11 -25.00 9.70
CA LEU A 242 4.11 -26.30 9.03
C LEU A 242 4.08 -27.44 10.03
N GLU A 243 4.86 -27.33 11.11
CA GLU A 243 4.86 -28.31 12.20
C GLU A 243 3.48 -28.40 12.89
N LYS A 244 2.85 -27.25 13.20
CA LYS A 244 1.52 -27.22 13.83
C LYS A 244 0.43 -27.83 12.96
N LEU A 245 0.55 -27.73 11.63
CA LEU A 245 -0.43 -28.25 10.67
C LEU A 245 -0.09 -29.67 10.17
N GLU A 246 1.01 -30.24 10.66
CA GLU A 246 1.54 -31.53 10.23
C GLU A 246 1.76 -31.59 8.71
N ILE A 247 2.27 -30.50 8.13
CA ILE A 247 2.63 -30.40 6.72
C ILE A 247 4.10 -30.78 6.57
N GLU A 248 4.40 -31.81 5.78
CA GLU A 248 5.78 -32.18 5.47
C GLU A 248 6.46 -31.07 4.66
N TYR A 249 7.73 -30.81 4.94
CA TYR A 249 8.54 -29.84 4.19
C TYR A 249 10.01 -30.25 4.13
N ARG A 250 10.71 -29.65 3.18
CA ARG A 250 12.18 -29.66 3.11
C ARG A 250 12.71 -28.24 3.11
N THR A 251 13.95 -28.07 3.56
CA THR A 251 14.60 -26.76 3.59
C THR A 251 15.66 -26.65 2.51
N GLU A 252 15.60 -25.58 1.72
CA GLU A 252 16.59 -25.27 0.69
C GLU A 252 16.90 -23.77 0.73
N MET A 253 18.19 -23.39 0.82
CA MET A 253 18.62 -21.99 0.93
C MET A 253 17.90 -21.16 2.03
N LYS A 254 17.48 -21.82 3.13
CA LYS A 254 16.66 -21.25 4.23
C LYS A 254 15.22 -20.85 3.85
N MET A 255 14.73 -21.35 2.73
CA MET A 255 13.31 -21.38 2.39
C MET A 255 12.75 -22.77 2.73
N LEU A 256 11.49 -22.82 3.16
CA LEU A 256 10.74 -24.04 3.40
C LEU A 256 9.95 -24.35 2.13
N ILE A 257 10.08 -25.58 1.64
CA ILE A 257 9.33 -26.08 0.47
C ILE A 257 8.41 -27.18 0.99
N THR A 258 7.11 -26.93 0.97
CA THR A 258 6.12 -27.88 1.47
C THR A 258 5.89 -29.02 0.49
N ALA A 259 5.47 -30.17 1.00
CA ALA A 259 4.70 -31.13 0.22
C ALA A 259 3.34 -30.54 -0.18
N SER A 260 2.59 -31.29 -1.00
CA SER A 260 1.23 -30.92 -1.39
C SER A 260 0.33 -30.71 -0.16
N ILE A 261 -0.46 -29.64 -0.19
CA ILE A 261 -1.45 -29.27 0.82
C ILE A 261 -2.82 -29.50 0.21
N GLU A 262 -3.52 -30.50 0.74
CA GLU A 262 -4.87 -30.87 0.33
C GLU A 262 -5.85 -29.70 0.49
N ALA A 263 -6.86 -29.65 -0.39
CA ALA A 263 -7.84 -28.57 -0.42
C ALA A 263 -8.53 -28.33 0.93
N GLU A 264 -8.78 -29.39 1.70
CA GLU A 264 -9.43 -29.32 3.02
C GLU A 264 -8.57 -28.60 4.09
N LYS A 265 -7.23 -28.67 3.98
CA LYS A 265 -6.29 -28.03 4.92
C LYS A 265 -5.86 -26.63 4.47
N ARG A 266 -6.15 -26.27 3.22
CA ARG A 266 -5.70 -25.01 2.61
C ARG A 266 -6.17 -23.78 3.38
N PHE A 267 -7.45 -23.73 3.74
CA PHE A 267 -8.00 -22.59 4.46
C PHE A 267 -7.28 -22.37 5.79
N GLU A 268 -7.07 -23.44 6.56
CA GLU A 268 -6.35 -23.38 7.83
C GLU A 268 -4.89 -22.98 7.64
N PHE A 269 -4.23 -23.49 6.59
CA PHE A 269 -2.88 -23.11 6.22
C PHE A 269 -2.75 -21.61 5.90
N LEU A 270 -3.61 -21.09 5.02
CA LEU A 270 -3.62 -19.69 4.64
C LEU A 270 -3.96 -18.77 5.82
N ASP A 271 -4.94 -19.15 6.66
CA ASP A 271 -5.31 -18.42 7.87
C ASP A 271 -4.17 -18.36 8.90
N LYS A 272 -3.36 -19.42 9.02
CA LYS A 272 -2.17 -19.44 9.88
C LYS A 272 -1.05 -18.57 9.33
N LEU A 273 -0.74 -18.69 8.04
CA LEU A 273 0.26 -17.85 7.37
C LEU A 273 -0.08 -16.36 7.54
N HIS A 274 -1.33 -16.00 7.31
CA HIS A 274 -1.80 -14.62 7.41
C HIS A 274 -1.65 -14.05 8.84
N LYS A 275 -1.76 -14.87 9.89
CA LYS A 275 -1.68 -14.42 11.30
C LYS A 275 -0.27 -14.17 11.83
N GLU A 276 0.76 -14.70 11.16
CA GLU A 276 2.13 -14.71 11.69
C GLU A 276 2.99 -13.54 11.16
N SER A 277 2.42 -12.61 10.38
CA SER A 277 3.10 -11.40 9.85
C SER A 277 4.41 -11.73 9.14
N ILE A 278 4.29 -12.45 8.02
CA ILE A 278 5.43 -13.05 7.33
C ILE A 278 6.18 -12.00 6.53
N LEU A 279 7.38 -11.65 7.02
CA LEU A 279 8.30 -10.72 6.36
C LEU A 279 8.98 -11.37 5.14
N GLY A 280 8.23 -11.54 4.05
CA GLY A 280 8.75 -12.03 2.78
C GLY A 280 7.69 -12.56 1.84
N ASN A 281 8.07 -12.77 0.57
CA ASN A 281 7.17 -13.31 -0.42
C ASN A 281 6.76 -14.75 -0.09
N ILE A 282 5.46 -15.02 -0.16
CA ILE A 282 4.89 -16.37 -0.02
C ILE A 282 4.50 -16.85 -1.42
N TYR A 283 5.03 -18.00 -1.83
CA TYR A 283 4.75 -18.57 -3.15
C TYR A 283 3.85 -19.79 -2.98
N LEU A 284 2.68 -19.77 -3.63
CA LEU A 284 1.69 -20.83 -3.59
C LEU A 284 1.50 -21.36 -5.01
N PHE A 285 1.86 -22.62 -5.25
CA PHE A 285 1.80 -23.24 -6.56
C PHE A 285 0.59 -24.16 -6.67
N TYR A 286 -0.08 -24.13 -7.82
CA TYR A 286 -1.30 -24.88 -8.11
C TYR A 286 -1.21 -25.61 -9.45
N GLY A 287 -2.01 -26.66 -9.60
CA GLY A 287 -2.09 -27.49 -10.81
C GLY A 287 -0.93 -28.47 -10.95
N LYS A 288 0.31 -27.98 -11.12
CA LYS A 288 1.52 -28.80 -11.26
C LYS A 288 2.71 -28.21 -10.52
N GLU A 289 3.61 -29.08 -10.07
CA GLU A 289 4.83 -28.66 -9.39
C GLU A 289 5.68 -27.77 -10.32
N PRO A 290 6.13 -26.59 -9.84
CA PRO A 290 6.98 -25.71 -10.61
C PRO A 290 8.42 -26.27 -10.72
N LYS A 291 9.16 -25.79 -11.74
CA LYS A 291 10.62 -25.92 -11.72
C LYS A 291 11.21 -24.72 -10.99
N ILE A 292 11.82 -24.96 -9.83
CA ILE A 292 12.32 -23.90 -8.94
C ILE A 292 13.85 -23.81 -9.02
N GLN A 293 14.37 -22.59 -9.01
CA GLN A 293 15.79 -22.28 -8.82
C GLN A 293 15.93 -21.19 -7.76
N PHE A 294 16.87 -21.41 -6.84
CA PHE A 294 17.17 -20.46 -5.77
C PHE A 294 18.42 -19.68 -6.10
N GLU A 295 18.32 -18.35 -6.10
CA GLU A 295 19.48 -17.46 -6.22
C GLU A 295 19.83 -16.86 -4.87
N ARG A 296 21.10 -17.03 -4.48
CA ARG A 296 21.59 -16.57 -3.18
C ARG A 296 21.80 -15.06 -3.23
N GLN A 297 21.14 -14.32 -2.35
CA GLN A 297 21.38 -12.88 -2.24
C GLN A 297 22.70 -12.59 -1.52
N GLU A 298 23.59 -11.82 -2.15
CA GLU A 298 24.79 -11.30 -1.49
C GLU A 298 24.40 -10.24 -0.46
N ARG A 299 24.62 -10.54 0.82
CA ARG A 299 24.25 -9.69 1.95
C ARG A 299 25.29 -8.59 2.15
N THR A 300 24.95 -7.33 1.88
CA THR A 300 25.90 -6.20 2.01
C THR A 300 25.81 -5.42 3.33
N SER A 301 24.77 -5.57 4.18
CA SER A 301 24.70 -4.91 5.50
C SER A 301 23.86 -5.68 6.53
N LEU A 302 24.07 -5.40 7.83
CA LEU A 302 23.38 -6.03 8.97
C LEU A 302 21.89 -5.64 9.08
N LEU A 303 21.53 -4.39 8.74
CA LEU A 303 20.13 -3.91 8.78
C LEU A 303 19.29 -4.48 7.63
N LYS A 304 19.90 -4.65 6.45
CA LYS A 304 19.24 -5.33 5.32
C LYS A 304 18.96 -6.81 5.60
N LYS A 305 19.57 -7.45 6.62
CA LYS A 305 19.36 -8.89 6.91
C LYS A 305 17.97 -9.22 7.43
N ILE A 306 17.24 -8.25 7.99
CA ILE A 306 15.94 -8.49 8.63
C ILE A 306 14.81 -8.49 7.59
N PHE A 307 14.94 -7.66 6.55
CA PHE A 307 13.90 -7.46 5.53
C PHE A 307 14.24 -8.07 4.15
N THR A 308 15.43 -8.67 4.01
CA THR A 308 15.83 -9.30 2.75
C THR A 308 15.49 -10.79 2.78
N PRO A 309 14.66 -11.29 1.85
CA PRO A 309 14.37 -12.71 1.72
C PRO A 309 15.68 -13.52 1.65
N PRO A 310 15.75 -14.71 2.27
CA PRO A 310 17.01 -15.44 2.38
C PRO A 310 17.54 -15.91 1.01
N ALA A 311 16.68 -16.06 0.02
CA ALA A 311 16.99 -16.33 -1.38
C ALA A 311 15.96 -15.66 -2.30
N ILE A 312 16.33 -15.41 -3.56
CA ILE A 312 15.37 -15.11 -4.64
C ILE A 312 14.85 -16.44 -5.18
N VAL A 313 13.54 -16.54 -5.36
CA VAL A 313 12.89 -17.73 -5.91
C VAL A 313 12.55 -17.46 -7.38
N ASN A 314 13.30 -18.08 -8.28
CA ASN A 314 12.98 -18.12 -9.70
C ASN A 314 12.24 -19.42 -10.00
N PHE A 315 11.18 -19.34 -10.80
CA PHE A 315 10.40 -20.52 -11.16
C PHE A 315 9.90 -20.45 -12.60
N SER A 316 9.64 -21.62 -13.18
CA SER A 316 8.86 -21.75 -14.40
C SER A 316 7.67 -22.67 -14.19
N LEU A 317 6.58 -22.34 -14.88
CA LEU A 317 5.31 -23.04 -14.83
C LEU A 317 5.11 -23.83 -16.12
N GLU A 318 4.49 -25.00 -16.01
CA GLU A 318 3.99 -25.72 -17.17
C GLU A 318 2.60 -25.22 -17.57
N GLU A 319 2.14 -25.60 -18.76
CA GLU A 319 0.76 -25.34 -19.18
C GLU A 319 -0.23 -25.84 -18.12
N GLU A 320 -1.22 -24.99 -17.83
CA GLU A 320 -2.26 -25.15 -16.80
C GLU A 320 -1.78 -24.96 -15.34
N ALA A 321 -0.48 -24.79 -15.10
CA ALA A 321 0.03 -24.48 -13.76
C ALA A 321 -0.12 -22.99 -13.43
N LYS A 322 -0.32 -22.70 -12.14
CA LYS A 322 -0.45 -21.34 -11.64
C LYS A 322 0.44 -21.12 -10.43
N ALA A 323 0.94 -19.90 -10.26
CA ALA A 323 1.56 -19.46 -9.02
C ALA A 323 0.84 -18.20 -8.52
N LEU A 324 0.51 -18.20 -7.24
CA LEU A 324 0.07 -17.03 -6.50
C LEU A 324 1.23 -16.62 -5.58
N VAL A 325 1.75 -15.42 -5.79
CA VAL A 325 2.81 -14.85 -4.95
C VAL A 325 2.20 -13.71 -4.14
N LEU A 326 2.18 -13.87 -2.82
CA LEU A 326 1.79 -12.79 -1.91
C LEU A 326 3.02 -11.91 -1.66
N THR A 327 2.91 -10.63 -1.99
CA THR A 327 3.97 -9.61 -1.85
C THR A 327 3.48 -8.46 -0.96
N PHE A 328 4.38 -7.56 -0.54
CA PHE A 328 4.04 -6.45 0.36
C PHE A 328 3.27 -6.90 1.61
N ASP A 329 3.79 -7.92 2.31
CA ASP A 329 3.14 -8.48 3.51
C ASP A 329 1.71 -9.01 3.23
N GLY A 330 1.40 -9.33 1.97
CA GLY A 330 0.08 -9.82 1.56
C GLY A 330 -0.90 -8.72 1.14
N GLU A 331 -0.45 -7.52 0.83
CA GLU A 331 -1.28 -6.46 0.23
C GLU A 331 -1.52 -6.67 -1.28
N ILE A 332 -0.62 -7.40 -1.96
CA ILE A 332 -0.76 -7.70 -3.40
C ILE A 332 -0.57 -9.19 -3.64
N ALA A 333 -1.55 -9.79 -4.33
CA ALA A 333 -1.46 -11.13 -4.87
C ALA A 333 -1.07 -11.08 -6.35
N ALA A 334 0.17 -11.46 -6.67
CA ALA A 334 0.63 -11.63 -8.05
C ALA A 334 0.31 -13.04 -8.55
N VAL A 335 -0.47 -13.13 -9.63
CA VAL A 335 -0.90 -14.38 -10.28
C VAL A 335 -0.09 -14.58 -11.56
N PHE A 336 0.61 -15.71 -11.63
CA PHE A 336 1.37 -16.17 -12.80
C PHE A 336 0.69 -17.41 -13.40
N GLU A 337 0.48 -17.42 -14.71
CA GLU A 337 -0.10 -18.55 -15.45
C GLU A 337 0.90 -19.09 -16.48
N GLY A 338 1.13 -20.41 -16.45
CA GLY A 338 2.07 -21.14 -17.33
C GLY A 338 1.57 -21.45 -18.73
#